data_AF-A0A8S1RC62-F1
#
_entry.id   AF-A0A8S1RC62-F1
#
_cell.length_a   1.000
_cell.length_b   1.000
_cell.length_c   1.000
_cell.angle_alpha   90.00
_cell.angle_beta   90.00
_cell.angle_gamma   90.00
#
_symmetry.space_group_name_H-M   'P 1'
#
loop_
_entity.id
_entity.type
_entity.pdbx_description
1 polymer ?
#
loop_
_entity_poly.entity_id
_entity_poly.type
_entity_poly.pdbx_seq_one_letter_code
_entity_poly.pdbx_strand_id
1 'polypeptide(L)'
;MDVKIGRSFKLTKKLGSGAFGEIFHGINLKTNMEVAVKLEPVNTKHPQLFYEGKLYQYLLQEPSVIDKGIPNVYYCATEGEYNIMVMDLLGPSLEDLFNLCGRKFSLKSVLMLADQMIQRIEYVHSRHFLHRDIKPDNFLIGTGKRAHKVYIIDFGLAKRYIQKDGKHIPYKEGKNLTGTARYASINTHLGIEQGRRDDLESLGYVMMYFLRGSLPWQNLKASNKKDKYEKIMEKKISTSIETLCKGFPQELATYLTYVRNLRFDEKPDYSYLRTLLKDLFTKSGFEMDYIYDWNLIQKTDGAPGQATNNSQPQQQAIGQVPPKQG
;
A
#
# COMPACT_ATOMS: atom_id res chain seq x y z
N MET A 1 16.55 24.70 4.01
CA MET A 1 15.43 25.44 3.39
C MET A 1 14.38 25.69 4.47
N ASP A 2 14.12 26.94 4.85
CA ASP A 2 13.01 27.31 5.75
C ASP A 2 11.73 27.60 4.95
N VAL A 3 11.31 26.64 4.12
CA VAL A 3 10.09 26.79 3.31
C VAL A 3 8.88 26.48 4.18
N LYS A 4 7.97 27.46 4.31
CA LYS A 4 6.69 27.31 5.02
C LYS A 4 5.56 27.15 4.00
N ILE A 5 4.70 26.18 4.24
CA ILE A 5 3.52 25.82 3.43
C ILE A 5 2.26 26.06 4.27
N GLY A 6 1.24 26.68 3.69
CA GLY A 6 -0.05 26.94 4.35
C GLY A 6 0.08 27.70 5.68
N ARG A 7 1.19 28.45 5.84
CA ARG A 7 1.65 29.12 7.09
C ARG A 7 1.83 28.20 8.32
N SER A 8 1.53 26.91 8.20
CA SER A 8 1.41 25.99 9.33
C SER A 8 2.32 24.77 9.22
N PHE A 9 2.91 24.52 8.06
CA PHE A 9 3.78 23.38 7.82
C PHE A 9 5.18 23.84 7.41
N LYS A 10 6.21 23.33 8.07
CA LYS A 10 7.61 23.55 7.69
C LYS A 10 8.11 22.37 6.88
N LEU A 11 8.56 22.62 5.65
CA LEU A 11 9.22 21.61 4.83
C LEU A 11 10.65 21.38 5.36
N THR A 12 11.12 20.14 5.35
CA THR A 12 12.41 19.78 5.96
C THR A 12 13.33 19.03 4.99
N LYS A 13 13.25 17.71 4.90
CA LYS A 13 14.08 16.87 4.03
C LYS A 13 13.26 16.24 2.91
N LYS A 14 13.87 16.02 1.75
CA LYS A 14 13.28 15.21 0.69
C LYS A 14 13.24 13.75 1.15
N LEU A 15 12.10 13.10 0.98
CA LEU A 15 11.90 11.68 1.27
C LEU A 15 12.03 10.84 -0.01
N GLY A 16 11.62 11.38 -1.14
CA GLY A 16 11.71 10.69 -2.42
C GLY A 16 11.16 11.52 -3.57
N SER A 17 11.07 10.88 -4.73
CA SER A 17 10.45 11.43 -5.93
C SER A 17 9.61 10.33 -6.57
N GLY A 18 8.36 10.67 -6.92
CA GLY A 18 7.48 9.80 -7.67
C GLY A 18 7.38 10.21 -9.14
N ALA A 19 6.58 9.48 -9.91
CA ALA A 19 6.32 9.80 -11.32
C ALA A 19 5.62 11.16 -11.53
N PHE A 20 5.04 11.72 -10.47
CA PHE A 20 4.13 12.88 -10.54
C PHE A 20 4.54 14.04 -9.62
N GLY A 21 5.73 13.98 -9.02
CA GLY A 21 6.20 15.02 -8.12
C GLY A 21 7.24 14.57 -7.11
N GLU A 22 7.60 15.48 -6.21
CA GLU A 22 8.55 15.23 -5.13
C GLU A 22 7.82 15.05 -3.81
N ILE A 23 8.35 14.15 -2.96
CA ILE A 23 7.81 13.92 -1.61
C ILE A 23 8.84 14.41 -0.59
N PHE A 24 8.37 15.20 0.35
CA PHE A 24 9.16 15.77 1.42
C PHE A 24 8.57 15.43 2.78
N HIS A 25 9.44 15.40 3.78
CA HIS A 25 9.06 15.44 5.18
C HIS A 25 8.71 16.87 5.56
N GLY A 26 7.65 17.04 6.34
CA GLY A 26 7.28 18.31 6.93
C GLY A 26 6.87 18.16 8.40
N ILE A 27 6.75 19.29 9.08
CA ILE A 27 6.31 19.35 10.47
C ILE A 27 5.21 20.41 10.57
N ASN A 28 4.06 20.05 11.16
CA ASN A 28 3.05 21.01 11.55
C ASN A 28 3.57 21.85 12.73
N LEU A 29 3.74 23.14 12.51
CA LEU A 29 4.34 24.08 13.48
C LEU A 29 3.47 24.31 14.72
N LYS A 30 2.18 23.99 14.68
CA LYS A 30 1.27 24.14 15.82
C LYS A 30 1.24 22.89 16.70
N THR A 31 1.29 21.71 16.09
CA THR A 31 1.10 20.43 16.80
C THR A 31 2.36 19.60 16.91
N ASN A 32 3.46 20.01 16.27
CA ASN A 32 4.69 19.23 16.07
C ASN A 32 4.46 17.87 15.37
N MET A 33 3.30 17.69 14.74
CA MET A 33 2.98 16.48 14.01
C MET A 33 3.82 16.40 12.73
N GLU A 34 4.53 15.29 12.55
CA GLU A 34 5.25 14.98 11.32
C GLU A 34 4.26 14.63 10.19
N VAL A 35 4.55 15.13 8.99
CA VAL A 35 3.68 14.99 7.81
C VAL A 35 4.50 14.67 6.56
N ALA A 36 3.86 14.04 5.59
CA ALA A 36 4.38 13.96 4.22
C ALA A 36 3.81 15.12 3.39
N VAL A 37 4.65 15.72 2.56
CA VAL A 37 4.29 16.83 1.67
C VAL A 37 4.62 16.42 0.24
N LYS A 38 3.60 16.30 -0.61
CA LYS A 38 3.73 16.04 -2.04
C LYS A 38 3.67 17.36 -2.79
N LEU A 39 4.67 17.61 -3.63
CA LEU A 39 4.81 18.79 -4.48
C LEU A 39 4.75 18.39 -5.96
N GLU A 40 3.85 19.00 -6.71
CA GLU A 40 3.70 18.83 -8.16
C GLU A 40 3.84 20.21 -8.84
N PRO A 41 4.77 20.39 -9.79
CA PRO A 41 4.88 21.65 -10.52
C PRO A 41 3.57 22.01 -11.26
N VAL A 42 3.13 23.26 -11.16
CA VAL A 42 1.87 23.72 -11.78
C VAL A 42 1.87 23.57 -13.31
N ASN A 43 3.05 23.61 -13.92
CA ASN A 43 3.26 23.51 -15.37
C ASN A 43 3.48 22.06 -15.86
N THR A 44 3.26 21.05 -15.02
CA THR A 44 3.37 19.65 -15.45
C THR A 44 2.38 19.32 -16.56
N LYS A 45 2.80 18.49 -17.52
CA LYS A 45 1.98 18.13 -18.69
C LYS A 45 0.69 17.37 -18.31
N HIS A 46 0.73 16.65 -17.19
CA HIS A 46 -0.36 15.78 -16.75
C HIS A 46 -0.60 15.97 -15.23
N PRO A 47 -1.24 17.07 -14.81
CA PRO A 47 -1.45 17.36 -13.39
C PRO A 47 -2.48 16.41 -12.78
N GLN A 48 -2.16 15.86 -11.61
CA GLN A 48 -2.95 14.84 -10.93
C GLN A 48 -3.15 15.14 -9.44
N LEU A 49 -2.34 16.00 -8.83
CA LEU A 49 -2.31 16.13 -7.37
C LEU A 49 -3.66 16.60 -6.77
N PHE A 50 -4.35 17.53 -7.43
CA PHE A 50 -5.67 17.96 -6.98
C PHE A 50 -6.76 16.90 -7.18
N TYR A 51 -6.66 16.09 -8.25
CA TYR A 51 -7.56 14.96 -8.44
C TYR A 51 -7.36 13.94 -7.31
N GLU A 52 -6.11 13.60 -7.03
CA GLU A 52 -5.71 12.71 -5.95
C GLU A 52 -6.21 13.21 -4.58
N GLY A 53 -5.97 14.48 -4.26
CA GLY A 53 -6.41 15.10 -3.00
C GLY A 53 -7.93 15.09 -2.82
N LYS A 54 -8.70 15.38 -3.88
CA LYS A 54 -10.17 15.28 -3.87
C LYS A 54 -10.63 13.84 -3.65
N LEU A 55 -9.94 12.87 -4.26
CA LEU A 55 -10.27 11.46 -4.09
C LEU A 55 -9.97 10.99 -2.67
N TYR A 56 -8.84 11.36 -2.07
CA TYR A 56 -8.58 11.10 -0.65
C TYR A 56 -9.69 11.63 0.25
N GLN A 57 -10.11 12.89 0.08
CA GLN A 57 -11.20 13.48 0.86
C GLN A 57 -12.50 12.67 0.71
N TYR A 58 -12.86 12.29 -0.51
CA TYR A 58 -14.04 11.47 -0.78
C TYR A 58 -13.94 10.04 -0.20
N LEU A 59 -12.74 9.46 -0.20
CA LEU A 59 -12.47 8.16 0.42
C LEU A 59 -12.49 8.24 1.94
N LEU A 60 -12.14 9.36 2.57
CA LEU A 60 -12.15 9.49 4.04
C LEU A 60 -13.55 9.72 4.61
N GLN A 61 -14.50 10.18 3.79
CA GLN A 61 -15.86 10.54 4.19
C GLN A 61 -16.79 9.37 4.56
N GLU A 62 -16.43 8.11 4.32
CA GLU A 62 -17.30 6.96 4.64
C GLU A 62 -17.26 6.63 6.15
N PRO A 63 -18.26 6.99 6.97
CA PRO A 63 -18.17 6.82 8.41
C PRO A 63 -18.29 5.35 8.84
N SER A 64 -18.93 4.50 8.04
CA SER A 64 -19.22 3.10 8.39
C SER A 64 -17.98 2.19 8.41
N VAL A 65 -16.90 2.59 7.75
CA VAL A 65 -15.65 1.82 7.68
C VAL A 65 -14.63 2.42 8.64
N ILE A 66 -14.39 1.71 9.75
CA ILE A 66 -13.46 2.15 10.81
C ILE A 66 -12.02 2.09 10.30
N ASP A 67 -11.58 0.93 9.80
CA ASP A 67 -10.24 0.78 9.23
C ASP A 67 -10.24 0.85 7.70
N LYS A 68 -10.07 2.08 7.18
CA LYS A 68 -9.97 2.34 5.74
C LYS A 68 -8.59 2.05 5.15
N GLY A 69 -7.54 2.11 5.98
CA GLY A 69 -6.14 2.15 5.50
C GLY A 69 -5.85 3.25 4.47
N ILE A 70 -6.53 4.39 4.58
CA ILE A 70 -6.31 5.59 3.76
C ILE A 70 -5.66 6.66 4.65
N PRO A 71 -4.53 7.26 4.26
CA PRO A 71 -3.91 8.36 5.00
C PRO A 71 -4.79 9.62 4.98
N ASN A 72 -4.76 10.39 6.07
CA ASN A 72 -5.45 11.67 6.14
C ASN A 72 -4.77 12.71 5.24
N VAL A 73 -5.57 13.60 4.66
CA VAL A 73 -5.09 14.80 3.95
C VAL A 73 -5.44 16.04 4.77
N TYR A 74 -4.43 16.83 5.11
CA TYR A 74 -4.53 17.99 5.99
C TYR A 74 -4.62 19.31 5.23
N TYR A 75 -4.01 19.36 4.05
CA TYR A 75 -3.93 20.57 3.25
C TYR A 75 -3.77 20.23 1.78
N CYS A 76 -4.45 20.96 0.91
CA CYS A 76 -4.28 20.86 -0.54
C CYS A 76 -4.53 22.22 -1.19
N ALA A 77 -3.51 22.80 -1.82
CA ALA A 77 -3.57 24.13 -2.42
C ALA A 77 -2.45 24.34 -3.44
N THR A 78 -2.52 25.42 -4.22
CA THR A 78 -1.41 25.91 -5.04
C THR A 78 -0.67 27.01 -4.28
N GLU A 79 0.64 26.90 -4.14
CA GLU A 79 1.51 27.93 -3.57
C GLU A 79 2.74 28.12 -4.46
N GLY A 80 2.89 29.34 -5.01
CA GLY A 80 3.92 29.63 -6.01
C GLY A 80 3.79 28.72 -7.23
N GLU A 81 4.90 28.11 -7.63
CA GLU A 81 5.00 27.24 -8.81
C GLU A 81 4.58 25.78 -8.55
N TYR A 82 3.98 25.47 -7.40
CA TYR A 82 3.64 24.11 -7.01
C TYR A 82 2.20 23.96 -6.55
N ASN A 83 1.56 22.89 -7.02
CA ASN A 83 0.45 22.25 -6.32
C ASN A 83 1.03 21.45 -5.14
N ILE A 84 0.39 21.55 -3.99
CA ILE A 84 0.87 21.00 -2.73
C ILE A 84 -0.23 20.17 -2.09
N MET A 85 0.12 19.00 -1.58
CA MET A 85 -0.74 18.17 -0.72
C MET A 85 0.03 17.75 0.52
N VAL A 86 -0.50 18.07 1.69
CA VAL A 86 0.02 17.65 3.00
C VAL A 86 -0.84 16.52 3.54
N MET A 87 -0.22 15.42 3.92
CA MET A 87 -0.90 14.21 4.34
C MET A 87 -0.16 13.51 5.49
N ASP A 88 -0.78 12.47 6.06
CA ASP A 88 -0.13 11.62 7.07
C ASP A 88 1.26 11.17 6.61
N LEU A 89 2.25 11.32 7.50
CA LEU A 89 3.52 10.62 7.35
C LEU A 89 3.31 9.15 7.72
N LEU A 90 3.63 8.27 6.78
CA LEU A 90 3.60 6.81 6.95
C LEU A 90 5.02 6.26 7.11
N GLY A 91 5.11 4.98 7.47
CA GLY A 91 6.37 4.24 7.51
C GLY A 91 6.84 3.82 6.11
N PRO A 92 7.82 2.91 6.03
CA PRO A 92 8.35 2.41 4.77
C PRO A 92 7.30 1.74 3.87
N SER A 93 7.53 1.75 2.57
CA SER A 93 6.73 0.97 1.62
C SER A 93 7.01 -0.53 1.74
N LEU A 94 6.12 -1.36 1.20
CA LEU A 94 6.38 -2.80 1.14
C LEU A 94 7.57 -3.13 0.24
N GLU A 95 7.92 -2.31 -0.76
CA GLU A 95 9.17 -2.50 -1.52
C GLU A 95 10.41 -2.21 -0.66
N ASP A 96 10.39 -1.16 0.17
CA ASP A 96 11.49 -0.84 1.09
C ASP A 96 11.70 -1.97 2.10
N LEU A 97 10.61 -2.47 2.70
CA LEU A 97 10.65 -3.59 3.64
C LEU A 97 11.07 -4.89 2.96
N PHE A 98 10.68 -5.08 1.70
CA PHE A 98 11.10 -6.22 0.91
C PHE A 98 12.60 -6.20 0.65
N ASN A 99 13.16 -5.04 0.30
CA ASN A 99 14.61 -4.86 0.17
C ASN A 99 15.33 -5.10 1.50
N LEU A 100 14.80 -4.59 2.61
CA LEU A 100 15.33 -4.84 3.96
C LEU A 100 15.38 -6.34 4.29
N CYS A 101 14.37 -7.11 3.88
CA CYS A 101 14.29 -8.56 4.13
C CYS A 101 15.05 -9.41 3.09
N GLY A 102 16.04 -8.86 2.41
CA GLY A 102 16.82 -9.61 1.42
C GLY A 102 16.02 -10.02 0.20
N ARG A 103 14.97 -9.25 -0.14
CA ARG A 103 14.10 -9.45 -1.32
C ARG A 103 13.39 -10.80 -1.33
N LYS A 104 12.96 -11.28 -0.18
CA LYS A 104 12.05 -12.42 -0.07
C LYS A 104 11.26 -12.30 1.23
N PHE A 105 9.95 -12.46 1.16
CA PHE A 105 9.13 -12.60 2.36
C PHE A 105 8.75 -14.04 2.63
N SER A 106 8.55 -14.36 3.90
CA SER A 106 7.96 -15.62 4.35
C SER A 106 6.50 -15.72 3.93
N LEU A 107 6.00 -16.95 3.84
CA LEU A 107 4.58 -17.20 3.56
C LEU A 107 3.68 -16.53 4.61
N LYS A 108 4.05 -16.61 5.90
CA LYS A 108 3.33 -15.96 7.00
C LYS A 108 3.17 -14.46 6.74
N SER A 109 4.26 -13.75 6.48
CA SER A 109 4.24 -12.31 6.20
C SER A 109 3.37 -11.96 4.98
N VAL A 110 3.51 -12.72 3.89
CA VAL A 110 2.72 -12.48 2.66
C VAL A 110 1.23 -12.69 2.90
N LEU A 111 0.82 -13.72 3.64
CA LEU A 111 -0.59 -13.98 3.94
C LEU A 111 -1.20 -12.91 4.87
N MET A 112 -0.47 -12.46 5.90
CA MET A 112 -0.92 -11.34 6.75
C MET A 112 -1.06 -10.03 5.95
N LEU A 113 -0.12 -9.76 5.05
CA LEU A 113 -0.18 -8.60 4.16
C LEU A 113 -1.36 -8.72 3.18
N ALA A 114 -1.56 -9.90 2.58
CA ALA A 114 -2.61 -10.14 1.60
C ALA A 114 -4.01 -9.87 2.18
N ASP A 115 -4.27 -10.30 3.42
CA ASP A 115 -5.55 -10.02 4.08
C ASP A 115 -5.84 -8.51 4.14
N GLN A 116 -4.86 -7.70 4.53
CA GLN A 116 -5.03 -6.24 4.61
C GLN A 116 -5.09 -5.61 3.21
N MET A 117 -4.23 -6.02 2.27
CA MET A 117 -4.21 -5.46 0.91
C MET A 117 -5.53 -5.70 0.17
N ILE A 118 -6.14 -6.89 0.30
CA ILE A 118 -7.46 -7.17 -0.28
C ILE A 118 -8.52 -6.23 0.33
N GLN A 119 -8.48 -6.01 1.65
CA GLN A 119 -9.40 -5.06 2.31
C GLN A 119 -9.22 -3.62 1.80
N ARG A 120 -7.98 -3.17 1.54
CA ARG A 120 -7.74 -1.84 0.95
C ARG A 120 -8.31 -1.72 -0.45
N ILE A 121 -8.09 -2.72 -1.29
CA ILE A 121 -8.60 -2.75 -2.65
C ILE A 121 -10.13 -2.83 -2.65
N GLU A 122 -10.73 -3.71 -1.83
CA GLU A 122 -12.18 -3.82 -1.64
C GLU A 122 -12.79 -2.49 -1.21
N TYR A 123 -12.15 -1.79 -0.27
CA TYR A 123 -12.62 -0.48 0.18
C TYR A 123 -12.62 0.56 -0.94
N VAL A 124 -11.55 0.66 -1.73
CA VAL A 124 -11.48 1.58 -2.87
C VAL A 124 -12.56 1.24 -3.91
N HIS A 125 -12.76 -0.06 -4.16
CA HIS A 125 -13.81 -0.55 -5.06
C HIS A 125 -15.23 -0.28 -4.55
N SER A 126 -15.49 -0.40 -3.25
CA SER A 126 -16.80 -0.09 -2.64
C SER A 126 -17.13 1.40 -2.73
N ARG A 127 -16.10 2.25 -2.83
CA ARG A 127 -16.21 3.69 -3.09
C ARG A 127 -16.29 4.04 -4.58
N HIS A 128 -16.47 3.05 -5.46
CA HIS A 128 -16.67 3.19 -6.91
C HIS A 128 -15.42 3.54 -7.74
N PHE A 129 -14.22 3.39 -7.18
CA PHE A 129 -12.95 3.64 -7.89
C PHE A 129 -12.13 2.38 -8.05
N LEU A 130 -11.36 2.31 -9.13
CA LEU A 130 -10.23 1.40 -9.33
C LEU A 130 -8.97 2.17 -8.98
N HIS A 131 -7.96 1.47 -8.45
CA HIS A 131 -6.65 2.05 -8.18
C HIS A 131 -5.78 2.10 -9.45
N ARG A 132 -5.74 1.02 -10.23
CA ARG A 132 -5.00 0.87 -11.50
C ARG A 132 -3.47 0.93 -11.43
N ASP A 133 -2.89 0.90 -10.23
CA ASP A 133 -1.43 0.85 -10.04
C ASP A 133 -1.05 0.11 -8.75
N ILE A 134 -1.63 -1.08 -8.58
CA ILE A 134 -1.34 -1.98 -7.47
C ILE A 134 0.10 -2.49 -7.60
N LYS A 135 0.97 -2.06 -6.68
CA LYS A 135 2.39 -2.41 -6.61
C LYS A 135 2.92 -2.25 -5.19
N PRO A 136 4.04 -2.90 -4.82
CA PRO A 136 4.60 -2.83 -3.47
C PRO A 136 4.87 -1.40 -2.96
N ASP A 137 5.32 -0.49 -3.83
CA ASP A 137 5.59 0.90 -3.49
C ASP A 137 4.36 1.69 -3.02
N ASN A 138 3.15 1.28 -3.45
CA ASN A 138 1.90 1.97 -3.12
C ASN A 138 1.20 1.39 -1.88
N PHE A 139 1.84 0.43 -1.20
CA PHE A 139 1.41 -0.06 0.10
C PHE A 139 2.47 0.29 1.14
N LEU A 140 2.09 1.03 2.18
CA LEU A 140 3.01 1.48 3.24
C LEU A 140 2.51 0.97 4.59
N ILE A 141 3.42 0.70 5.51
CA ILE A 141 3.05 0.45 6.90
C ILE A 141 2.80 1.77 7.64
N GLY A 142 1.97 1.76 8.68
CA GLY A 142 1.81 2.91 9.55
C GLY A 142 3.05 3.16 10.43
N THR A 143 3.01 4.23 11.22
CA THR A 143 4.05 4.59 12.18
C THR A 143 3.62 4.31 13.62
N GLY A 144 4.59 4.09 14.53
CA GLY A 144 4.35 3.89 15.95
C GLY A 144 3.34 2.77 16.24
N LYS A 145 2.26 3.08 16.98
CA LYS A 145 1.19 2.11 17.31
C LYS A 145 0.46 1.54 16.08
N ARG A 146 0.61 2.16 14.91
CA ARG A 146 -0.02 1.75 13.64
C ARG A 146 0.95 0.95 12.74
N ALA A 147 2.12 0.55 13.23
CA ALA A 147 3.12 -0.17 12.43
C ALA A 147 2.67 -1.53 11.87
N HIS A 148 1.63 -2.13 12.48
CA HIS A 148 1.01 -3.36 11.99
C HIS A 148 0.01 -3.14 10.83
N LYS A 149 -0.39 -1.88 10.60
CA LYS A 149 -1.45 -1.52 9.66
C LYS A 149 -0.86 -1.16 8.30
N VAL A 150 -1.39 -1.81 7.26
CA VAL A 150 -1.09 -1.48 5.86
C VAL A 150 -2.00 -0.34 5.40
N TYR A 151 -1.43 0.61 4.68
CA TYR A 151 -2.10 1.72 4.01
C TYR A 151 -1.93 1.57 2.50
N ILE A 152 -2.89 2.07 1.73
CA ILE A 152 -2.79 2.21 0.27
C ILE A 152 -2.70 3.69 -0.08
N ILE A 153 -1.80 4.04 -1.02
CA ILE A 153 -1.51 5.42 -1.43
C ILE A 153 -1.42 5.55 -2.95
N ASP A 154 -1.25 6.79 -3.42
CA ASP A 154 -1.06 7.16 -4.82
C ASP A 154 -2.28 6.88 -5.72
N PHE A 155 -3.31 7.70 -5.54
CA PHE A 155 -4.52 7.65 -6.36
C PHE A 155 -4.43 8.49 -7.64
N GLY A 156 -3.24 8.92 -8.07
CA GLY A 156 -3.05 9.73 -9.28
C GLY A 156 -3.56 9.06 -10.56
N LEU A 157 -3.46 7.71 -10.62
CA LEU A 157 -3.97 6.91 -11.73
C LEU A 157 -5.35 6.31 -11.47
N ALA A 158 -5.98 6.58 -10.32
CA ALA A 158 -7.28 6.01 -9.99
C ALA A 158 -8.36 6.43 -10.99
N LYS A 159 -9.41 5.63 -11.11
CA LYS A 159 -10.52 5.92 -12.05
C LYS A 159 -11.84 5.40 -11.52
N ARG A 160 -12.87 6.22 -11.62
CA ARG A 160 -14.25 5.82 -11.28
C ARG A 160 -14.75 4.76 -12.27
N TYR A 161 -15.22 3.62 -11.78
CA TYR A 161 -15.74 2.52 -12.61
C TYR A 161 -17.25 2.34 -12.51
N ILE A 162 -17.89 2.88 -11.46
CA ILE A 162 -19.36 3.01 -11.40
C ILE A 162 -19.73 4.46 -11.67
N GLN A 163 -20.54 4.66 -12.70
CA GLN A 163 -21.02 5.96 -13.15
C GLN A 163 -22.09 6.51 -12.19
N LYS A 164 -22.47 7.78 -12.38
CA LYS A 164 -23.48 8.46 -11.52
C LYS A 164 -24.85 7.77 -11.56
N ASP A 165 -25.16 7.10 -12.66
CA ASP A 165 -26.40 6.33 -12.85
C ASP A 165 -26.32 4.91 -12.24
N GLY A 166 -25.24 4.59 -11.51
CA GLY A 166 -25.03 3.28 -10.89
C GLY A 166 -24.52 2.20 -11.85
N LYS A 167 -24.34 2.50 -13.14
CA LYS A 167 -23.87 1.51 -14.11
C LYS A 167 -22.35 1.39 -14.12
N HIS A 168 -21.88 0.18 -14.40
CA HIS A 168 -20.47 -0.05 -14.70
C HIS A 168 -20.06 0.74 -15.95
N ILE A 169 -18.82 1.23 -16.00
CA ILE A 169 -18.24 1.78 -17.23
C ILE A 169 -18.29 0.74 -18.36
N PRO A 170 -18.48 1.14 -19.62
CA PRO A 170 -18.56 0.20 -20.73
C PRO A 170 -17.19 -0.43 -21.00
N TYR A 171 -17.22 -1.66 -21.51
CA TYR A 171 -16.04 -2.34 -22.04
C TYR A 171 -15.44 -1.54 -23.21
N LYS A 172 -14.12 -1.40 -23.24
CA LYS A 172 -13.38 -0.71 -24.30
C LYS A 172 -12.02 -1.37 -24.52
N GLU A 173 -11.58 -1.41 -25.76
CA GLU A 173 -10.24 -1.85 -26.17
C GLU A 173 -9.42 -0.66 -26.70
N GLY A 174 -8.18 -0.91 -27.14
CA GLY A 174 -7.30 0.13 -27.70
C GLY A 174 -6.77 1.12 -26.65
N LYS A 175 -6.78 0.75 -25.37
CA LYS A 175 -6.21 1.56 -24.29
C LYS A 175 -4.69 1.45 -24.26
N ASN A 176 -4.04 2.55 -23.92
CA ASN A 176 -2.63 2.52 -23.56
C ASN A 176 -2.45 1.86 -22.18
N LEU A 177 -1.36 1.11 -22.02
CA LEU A 177 -0.95 0.57 -20.72
C LEU A 177 -0.86 1.70 -19.70
N THR A 178 -1.62 1.56 -18.61
CA THR A 178 -1.60 2.47 -17.46
C THR A 178 -1.17 1.70 -16.22
N GLY A 179 -0.33 2.32 -15.40
CA GLY A 179 0.28 1.69 -14.22
C GLY A 179 1.60 0.99 -14.54
N THR A 180 2.10 0.23 -13.57
CA THR A 180 3.42 -0.40 -13.63
C THR A 180 3.36 -1.73 -14.39
N ALA A 181 3.96 -1.80 -15.58
CA ALA A 181 3.91 -2.96 -16.48
C ALA A 181 4.27 -4.32 -15.82
N ARG A 182 5.16 -4.32 -14.82
CA ARG A 182 5.54 -5.52 -14.05
C ARG A 182 4.33 -6.16 -13.36
N TYR A 183 3.43 -5.35 -12.79
CA TYR A 183 2.29 -5.81 -12.00
C TYR A 183 0.96 -5.69 -12.76
N ALA A 184 0.89 -4.95 -13.87
CA ALA A 184 -0.33 -4.81 -14.67
C ALA A 184 -0.93 -6.16 -15.12
N SER A 185 -2.25 -6.29 -15.11
CA SER A 185 -2.95 -7.50 -15.60
C SER A 185 -2.66 -7.80 -17.08
N ILE A 186 -2.91 -9.04 -17.51
CA ILE A 186 -2.82 -9.41 -18.93
C ILE A 186 -3.78 -8.54 -19.77
N ASN A 187 -5.01 -8.32 -19.32
CA ASN A 187 -5.98 -7.46 -20.00
C ASN A 187 -5.46 -6.02 -20.19
N THR A 188 -4.75 -5.48 -19.18
CA THR A 188 -4.15 -4.14 -19.28
C THR A 188 -3.09 -4.07 -20.36
N HIS A 189 -2.28 -5.12 -20.52
CA HIS A 189 -1.30 -5.22 -21.60
C HIS A 189 -1.97 -5.34 -22.98
N LEU A 190 -3.08 -6.06 -23.07
CA LEU A 190 -3.90 -6.20 -24.28
C LEU A 190 -4.70 -4.93 -24.63
N GLY A 191 -4.55 -3.85 -23.86
CA GLY A 191 -5.24 -2.58 -24.10
C GLY A 191 -6.74 -2.61 -23.80
N ILE A 192 -7.18 -3.56 -22.97
CA ILE A 192 -8.55 -3.62 -22.47
C ILE A 192 -8.70 -2.64 -21.30
N GLU A 193 -9.82 -1.94 -21.23
CA GLU A 193 -10.18 -1.08 -20.11
C GLU A 193 -10.14 -1.88 -18.80
N GLN A 194 -9.52 -1.32 -17.77
CA GLN A 194 -9.38 -1.99 -16.48
C GLN A 194 -10.73 -2.01 -15.74
N GLY A 195 -11.01 -3.14 -15.10
CA GLY A 195 -12.07 -3.34 -14.13
C GLY A 195 -11.50 -3.79 -12.77
N ARG A 196 -12.38 -4.17 -11.84
CA ARG A 196 -11.98 -4.60 -10.48
C ARG A 196 -11.07 -5.83 -10.47
N ARG A 197 -11.27 -6.72 -11.44
CA ARG A 197 -10.46 -7.93 -11.63
C ARG A 197 -8.98 -7.62 -11.87
N ASP A 198 -8.67 -6.48 -12.49
CA ASP A 198 -7.31 -6.12 -12.88
C ASP A 198 -6.48 -5.63 -11.69
N ASP A 199 -7.08 -4.91 -10.74
CA ASP A 199 -6.43 -4.57 -9.46
C ASP A 199 -6.12 -5.84 -8.64
N LEU A 200 -7.04 -6.81 -8.64
CA LEU A 200 -6.86 -8.08 -7.92
C LEU A 200 -5.87 -9.03 -8.59
N GLU A 201 -5.82 -9.10 -9.92
CA GLU A 201 -4.79 -9.84 -10.67
C GLU A 201 -3.40 -9.24 -10.41
N SER A 202 -3.31 -7.91 -10.39
CA SER A 202 -2.08 -7.20 -10.05
C SER A 202 -1.62 -7.54 -8.63
N LEU A 203 -2.55 -7.61 -7.66
CA LEU A 203 -2.25 -8.07 -6.30
C LEU A 203 -1.73 -9.51 -6.26
N GLY A 204 -2.29 -10.41 -7.09
CA GLY A 204 -1.79 -11.77 -7.25
C GLY A 204 -0.32 -11.81 -7.69
N TYR A 205 0.06 -10.96 -8.65
CA TYR A 205 1.46 -10.81 -9.06
C TYR A 205 2.34 -10.19 -7.97
N VAL A 206 1.82 -9.26 -7.16
CA VAL A 206 2.54 -8.70 -5.99
C VAL A 206 2.83 -9.78 -4.95
N MET A 207 1.85 -10.64 -4.62
CA MET A 207 2.06 -11.77 -3.70
C MET A 207 3.13 -12.74 -4.23
N MET A 208 3.05 -13.11 -5.51
CA MET A 208 4.06 -13.98 -6.12
C MET A 208 5.44 -13.32 -6.19
N TYR A 209 5.50 -12.01 -6.42
CA TYR A 209 6.76 -11.26 -6.38
C TYR A 209 7.44 -11.34 -5.01
N PHE A 210 6.68 -11.13 -3.93
CA PHE A 210 7.20 -11.20 -2.57
C PHE A 210 7.72 -12.60 -2.19
N LEU A 211 7.00 -13.65 -2.59
CA LEU A 211 7.38 -15.03 -2.26
C LEU A 211 8.56 -15.54 -3.09
N ARG A 212 8.63 -15.14 -4.37
CA ARG A 212 9.64 -15.61 -5.32
C ARG A 212 10.93 -14.80 -5.31
N GLY A 213 10.89 -13.56 -4.81
CA GLY A 213 11.98 -12.59 -4.97
C GLY A 213 11.98 -11.84 -6.30
N SER A 214 11.45 -12.49 -7.34
CA SER A 214 11.25 -11.91 -8.67
C SER A 214 10.16 -12.62 -9.47
N LEU A 215 9.62 -11.92 -10.46
CA LEU A 215 8.67 -12.44 -11.43
C LEU A 215 9.37 -12.88 -12.73
N PRO A 216 8.87 -13.91 -13.45
CA PRO A 216 9.51 -14.46 -14.65
C PRO A 216 9.68 -13.49 -15.83
N TRP A 217 9.01 -12.34 -15.79
CA TRP A 217 9.06 -11.28 -16.79
C TRP A 217 9.89 -10.06 -16.33
N GLN A 218 10.72 -10.20 -15.30
CA GLN A 218 11.71 -9.19 -14.93
C GLN A 218 12.98 -9.32 -15.75
N ASN A 219 13.71 -8.19 -15.89
CA ASN A 219 15.04 -8.12 -16.52
C ASN A 219 15.11 -8.65 -17.97
N LEU A 220 13.99 -8.64 -18.69
CA LEU A 220 13.95 -8.97 -20.11
C LEU A 220 14.73 -7.92 -20.92
N LYS A 221 15.58 -8.39 -21.83
CA LYS A 221 16.35 -7.52 -22.73
C LYS A 221 15.42 -6.92 -23.79
N ALA A 222 15.41 -5.59 -23.89
CA ALA A 222 14.59 -4.85 -24.84
C ALA A 222 15.35 -3.66 -25.41
N SER A 223 15.06 -3.34 -26.66
CA SER A 223 15.66 -2.23 -27.42
C SER A 223 15.11 -0.87 -27.01
N ASN A 224 13.82 -0.82 -26.65
CA ASN A 224 13.13 0.40 -26.23
C ASN A 224 11.98 0.06 -25.26
N LYS A 225 11.27 1.09 -24.79
CA LYS A 225 10.16 0.95 -23.82
C LYS A 225 8.97 0.16 -24.37
N LYS A 226 8.64 0.33 -25.66
CA LYS A 226 7.53 -0.38 -26.32
C LYS A 226 7.84 -1.88 -26.43
N ASP A 227 9.02 -2.22 -26.96
CA ASP A 227 9.54 -3.59 -27.04
C ASP A 227 9.60 -4.24 -25.63
N LYS A 228 10.00 -3.48 -24.60
CA LYS A 228 9.99 -3.97 -23.21
C LYS A 228 8.60 -4.36 -22.73
N TYR A 229 7.58 -3.57 -23.06
CA TYR A 229 6.20 -3.85 -22.66
C TYR A 229 5.62 -5.04 -23.42
N GLU A 230 5.88 -5.14 -24.72
CA GLU A 230 5.50 -6.29 -25.56
C GLU A 230 6.12 -7.58 -25.02
N LYS A 231 7.42 -7.59 -24.72
CA LYS A 231 8.09 -8.77 -24.13
C LYS A 231 7.56 -9.16 -22.76
N ILE A 232 7.22 -8.18 -21.92
CA ILE A 232 6.58 -8.47 -20.62
C ILE A 232 5.21 -9.12 -20.85
N MET A 233 4.41 -8.58 -21.77
CA MET A 233 3.10 -9.12 -22.13
C MET A 233 3.21 -10.56 -22.64
N GLU A 234 4.05 -10.81 -23.64
CA GLU A 234 4.29 -12.14 -24.20
C GLU A 234 4.74 -13.13 -23.12
N LYS A 235 5.64 -12.71 -22.22
CA LYS A 235 6.10 -13.56 -21.13
C LYS A 235 5.01 -13.84 -20.09
N LYS A 236 4.11 -12.89 -19.82
CA LYS A 236 2.95 -13.10 -18.94
C LYS A 236 1.95 -14.08 -19.54
N ILE A 237 1.65 -13.94 -20.83
CA ILE A 237 0.70 -14.82 -21.54
C ILE A 237 1.25 -16.24 -21.63
N SER A 238 2.53 -16.39 -21.96
CA SER A 238 3.18 -17.70 -22.10
C SER A 238 3.51 -18.39 -20.76
N THR A 239 3.49 -17.66 -19.64
CA THR A 239 3.69 -18.26 -18.31
C THR A 239 2.35 -18.66 -17.71
N SER A 240 2.07 -19.97 -17.69
CA SER A 240 0.86 -20.50 -17.04
C SER A 240 0.83 -20.18 -15.54
N ILE A 241 -0.36 -20.19 -14.93
CA ILE A 241 -0.51 -19.96 -13.48
C ILE A 241 0.23 -21.04 -12.69
N GLU A 242 0.11 -22.29 -13.10
CA GLU A 242 0.79 -23.44 -12.50
C GLU A 242 2.30 -23.26 -12.54
N THR A 243 2.84 -22.75 -13.66
CA THR A 243 4.26 -22.47 -13.80
C THR A 243 4.70 -21.33 -12.89
N LEU A 244 3.90 -20.26 -12.80
CA LEU A 244 4.20 -19.11 -11.93
C LEU A 244 4.18 -19.52 -10.45
N CYS A 245 3.21 -20.32 -10.04
CA CYS A 245 2.97 -20.75 -8.67
C CYS A 245 3.68 -22.05 -8.28
N LYS A 246 4.44 -22.69 -9.19
CA LYS A 246 5.18 -23.92 -8.92
C LYS A 246 6.08 -23.77 -7.69
N GLY A 247 5.92 -24.67 -6.73
CA GLY A 247 6.69 -24.68 -5.47
C GLY A 247 6.11 -23.81 -4.36
N PHE A 248 4.94 -23.22 -4.56
CA PHE A 248 4.18 -22.45 -3.55
C PHE A 248 2.82 -23.10 -3.28
N PRO A 249 2.11 -22.72 -2.20
CA PRO A 249 0.79 -23.26 -1.90
C PRO A 249 -0.21 -23.08 -3.04
N GLN A 250 -1.05 -24.09 -3.26
CA GLN A 250 -2.01 -24.14 -4.37
C GLN A 250 -3.03 -23.00 -4.31
N GLU A 251 -3.34 -22.49 -3.12
CA GLU A 251 -4.26 -21.37 -2.91
C GLU A 251 -3.84 -20.10 -3.68
N LEU A 252 -2.54 -19.90 -3.94
CA LEU A 252 -2.08 -18.77 -4.77
C LEU A 252 -2.43 -18.95 -6.25
N ALA A 253 -2.36 -20.18 -6.75
CA ALA A 253 -2.83 -20.51 -8.09
C ALA A 253 -4.36 -20.37 -8.16
N THR A 254 -5.08 -20.86 -7.15
CA THR A 254 -6.54 -20.72 -7.04
C THR A 254 -6.97 -19.24 -7.05
N TYR A 255 -6.28 -18.37 -6.30
CA TYR A 255 -6.52 -16.93 -6.31
C TYR A 255 -6.36 -16.35 -7.72
N LEU A 256 -5.24 -16.64 -8.40
CA LEU A 256 -4.96 -16.11 -9.74
C LEU A 256 -5.96 -16.63 -10.79
N THR A 257 -6.35 -17.90 -10.69
CA THR A 257 -7.34 -18.52 -11.57
C THR A 257 -8.71 -17.87 -11.38
N TYR A 258 -9.11 -17.64 -10.12
CA TYR A 258 -10.36 -16.95 -9.81
C TYR A 258 -10.41 -15.56 -10.44
N VAL A 259 -9.40 -14.72 -10.19
CA VAL A 259 -9.42 -13.32 -10.66
C VAL A 259 -9.33 -13.20 -12.18
N ARG A 260 -8.62 -14.11 -12.87
CA ARG A 260 -8.57 -14.13 -14.34
C ARG A 260 -9.89 -14.53 -14.99
N ASN A 261 -10.70 -15.34 -14.31
CA ASN A 261 -11.98 -15.81 -14.81
C ASN A 261 -13.15 -14.84 -14.56
N LEU A 262 -12.94 -13.77 -13.79
CA LEU A 262 -13.94 -12.74 -13.58
C LEU A 262 -14.26 -12.01 -14.90
N ARG A 263 -15.55 -11.79 -15.17
CA ARG A 263 -15.99 -10.91 -16.27
C ARG A 263 -15.60 -9.46 -15.97
N PHE A 264 -15.57 -8.64 -17.01
CA PHE A 264 -15.13 -7.24 -16.89
C PHE A 264 -15.91 -6.42 -15.86
N ASP A 265 -17.22 -6.60 -15.81
CA ASP A 265 -18.16 -5.90 -14.95
C ASP A 265 -18.55 -6.68 -13.69
N GLU A 266 -17.98 -7.88 -13.50
CA GLU A 266 -18.29 -8.74 -12.37
C GLU A 266 -17.79 -8.15 -11.05
N LYS A 267 -18.58 -8.30 -9.98
CA LYS A 267 -18.15 -7.94 -8.63
C LYS A 267 -17.35 -9.13 -8.06
N PRO A 268 -16.05 -8.95 -7.74
CA PRO A 268 -15.29 -10.00 -7.09
C PRO A 268 -15.89 -10.36 -5.73
N ASP A 269 -15.81 -11.63 -5.36
CA ASP A 269 -16.04 -12.12 -4.01
C ASP A 269 -14.75 -11.97 -3.20
N TYR A 270 -14.55 -10.77 -2.63
CA TYR A 270 -13.40 -10.48 -1.79
C TYR A 270 -13.36 -11.37 -0.53
N SER A 271 -14.53 -11.78 -0.02
CA SER A 271 -14.64 -12.66 1.15
C SER A 271 -14.08 -14.05 0.83
N TYR A 272 -14.43 -14.61 -0.32
CA TYR A 272 -13.86 -15.86 -0.81
C TYR A 272 -12.32 -15.77 -0.92
N LEU A 273 -11.80 -14.73 -1.56
CA LEU A 273 -10.35 -14.55 -1.73
C LEU A 273 -9.61 -14.44 -0.39
N ARG A 274 -10.19 -13.72 0.58
CA ARG A 274 -9.62 -13.62 1.94
C ARG A 274 -9.71 -14.94 2.69
N THR A 275 -10.84 -15.63 2.62
CA THR A 275 -11.06 -16.91 3.31
C THR A 275 -10.08 -17.96 2.79
N LEU A 276 -9.88 -18.04 1.48
CA LEU A 276 -8.90 -18.91 0.84
C LEU A 276 -7.49 -18.75 1.46
N LEU A 277 -7.03 -17.52 1.64
CA LEU A 277 -5.71 -17.23 2.21
C LEU A 277 -5.65 -17.40 3.74
N LYS A 278 -6.75 -17.10 4.45
CA LYS A 278 -6.87 -17.33 5.90
C LYS A 278 -6.89 -18.81 6.27
N ASP A 279 -7.55 -19.64 5.46
CA ASP A 279 -7.56 -21.09 5.65
C ASP A 279 -6.16 -21.65 5.47
N LEU A 280 -5.43 -21.22 4.44
CA LEU A 280 -4.02 -21.56 4.27
C LEU A 280 -3.15 -21.09 5.46
N PHE A 281 -3.37 -19.87 5.95
CA PHE A 281 -2.67 -19.33 7.11
C PHE A 281 -2.86 -20.22 8.35
N THR A 282 -4.11 -20.61 8.61
CA THR A 282 -4.49 -21.48 9.74
C THR A 282 -3.92 -22.89 9.58
N LYS A 283 -4.04 -23.49 8.38
CA LYS A 283 -3.49 -24.82 8.07
C LYS A 283 -1.96 -24.87 8.21
N SER A 284 -1.29 -23.76 7.95
CA SER A 284 0.16 -23.63 8.12
C SER A 284 0.60 -23.45 9.57
N GLY A 285 -0.33 -23.39 10.52
CA GLY A 285 -0.05 -23.22 11.95
C GLY A 285 0.46 -21.81 12.30
N PHE A 286 0.16 -20.80 11.48
CA PHE A 286 0.58 -19.44 11.74
C PHE A 286 -0.36 -18.71 12.70
N GLU A 287 0.21 -17.83 13.52
CA GLU A 287 -0.54 -16.95 14.42
C GLU A 287 -0.61 -15.53 13.85
N MET A 288 -1.78 -14.89 13.95
CA MET A 288 -2.00 -13.50 13.53
C MET A 288 -1.49 -12.54 14.61
N ASP A 289 -0.17 -12.52 14.79
CA ASP A 289 0.54 -11.74 15.80
C ASP A 289 1.07 -10.38 15.28
N TYR A 290 0.89 -10.13 13.98
CA TYR A 290 1.45 -8.97 13.26
C TYR A 290 2.98 -8.85 13.35
N ILE A 291 3.66 -9.99 13.55
CA ILE A 291 5.12 -10.09 13.49
C ILE A 291 5.52 -10.48 12.07
N TYR A 292 5.93 -9.49 11.29
CA TYR A 292 6.45 -9.65 9.94
C TYR A 292 7.96 -9.89 9.93
N ASP A 293 8.51 -10.29 8.78
CA ASP A 293 9.93 -10.65 8.64
C ASP A 293 10.87 -9.50 9.07
N TRP A 294 10.53 -8.25 8.73
CA TRP A 294 11.34 -7.08 9.11
C TRP A 294 11.34 -6.81 10.61
N ASN A 295 10.32 -7.27 11.36
CA ASN A 295 10.31 -7.16 12.82
C ASN A 295 11.35 -8.08 13.47
N LEU A 296 11.74 -9.18 12.80
CA LEU A 296 12.73 -10.12 13.29
C LEU A 296 14.16 -9.63 13.03
N ILE A 297 14.39 -8.98 11.88
CA ILE A 297 15.70 -8.39 11.53
C ILE A 297 16.05 -7.23 12.48
N GLN A 298 15.08 -6.37 12.78
CA GLN A 298 15.31 -5.25 13.71
C GLN A 298 15.62 -5.71 15.13
N LYS A 299 15.26 -6.94 15.52
CA LYS A 299 15.62 -7.53 16.82
C LYS A 299 17.04 -8.10 16.83
N THR A 300 17.57 -8.53 15.68
CA THR A 300 18.92 -9.10 15.59
C THR A 300 20.01 -8.04 15.44
N ASP A 301 19.69 -6.87 14.89
CA ASP A 301 20.65 -5.75 14.70
C ASP A 301 20.69 -4.74 15.86
N GLY A 302 20.12 -5.08 17.04
CA GLY A 302 20.01 -4.19 18.20
C GLY A 302 20.95 -4.53 19.35
N ALA A 303 21.88 -3.62 19.63
CA ALA A 303 22.61 -3.42 20.89
C ALA A 303 21.68 -3.49 22.15
N PRO A 304 22.22 -3.71 23.37
CA PRO A 304 21.46 -4.26 24.50
C PRO A 304 20.30 -3.36 24.94
N GLY A 305 19.20 -4.04 25.28
CA GLY A 305 17.88 -3.48 25.49
C GLY A 305 17.83 -2.28 26.43
N GLN A 306 17.05 -1.28 26.03
CA GLN A 306 16.43 -0.37 26.99
C GLN A 306 15.47 -1.18 27.85
N ALA A 307 15.92 -1.51 29.05
CA ALA A 307 15.07 -1.99 30.12
C ALA A 307 13.92 -0.98 30.32
N THR A 308 12.69 -1.49 30.24
CA THR A 308 11.50 -0.76 30.69
C THR A 308 11.64 -0.50 32.19
N ASN A 309 11.98 0.72 32.57
CA ASN A 309 11.87 1.19 33.94
C ASN A 309 10.38 1.24 34.32
N ASN A 310 9.90 0.14 34.88
CA ASN A 310 8.73 0.15 35.77
C ASN A 310 9.21 0.57 37.16
N SER A 311 9.23 1.86 37.44
CA SER A 311 9.22 2.35 38.81
C SER A 311 7.78 2.72 39.19
N GLN A 312 7.14 1.82 39.95
CA GLN A 312 5.99 2.18 40.78
C GLN A 312 6.46 3.12 41.90
N PRO A 313 5.66 4.13 42.30
CA PRO A 313 5.98 4.92 43.48
C PRO A 313 5.65 4.14 44.75
N GLN A 314 6.67 3.78 45.53
CA GLN A 314 6.50 3.29 46.90
C GLN A 314 6.05 4.45 47.80
N GLN A 315 4.86 4.29 48.39
CA GLN A 315 4.40 5.08 49.52
C GLN A 315 5.30 4.85 50.73
N GLN A 316 5.81 5.94 51.30
CA GLN A 316 6.49 5.95 52.59
C GLN A 316 5.48 5.64 53.70
N ALA A 317 5.69 4.54 54.42
CA ALA A 317 5.14 4.31 55.75
C ALA A 317 6.31 4.32 56.74
N ILE A 318 6.52 5.45 57.43
CA ILE A 318 7.45 5.55 58.54
C ILE A 318 6.70 5.15 59.81
N GLY A 319 7.33 4.25 60.55
CA GLY A 319 6.79 3.53 61.69
C GLY A 319 6.47 4.38 62.91
N GLN A 320 5.56 3.82 63.70
CA GLN A 320 5.15 4.23 65.02
C GLN A 320 6.31 4.18 66.02
N VAL A 321 6.41 5.21 66.85
CA VAL A 321 7.21 5.24 68.09
C VAL A 321 6.24 5.19 69.27
N PRO A 322 6.48 4.36 70.31
CA PRO A 322 5.53 4.08 71.40
C PRO A 322 5.48 5.18 72.48
N PRO A 323 4.49 5.13 73.41
CA PRO A 323 4.16 6.26 74.29
C PRO A 323 4.98 6.26 75.60
N LYS A 324 5.33 7.46 76.08
CA LYS A 324 5.67 7.78 77.49
C LYS A 324 5.24 9.23 77.75
N GLN A 325 4.16 9.43 78.51
CA GLN A 325 4.14 9.84 79.93
C GLN A 325 4.66 11.27 80.16
N GLY A 326 3.76 12.13 80.65
CA GLY A 326 3.99 13.52 81.03
C GLY A 326 2.75 14.35 80.82
#